data_AF-A0A1H6X6R1-F1
#
_entry.id   AF-A0A1H6X6R1-F1
#
_cell.length_a   1.000
_cell.length_b   1.000
_cell.length_c   1.000
_cell.angle_alpha   90.00
_cell.angle_beta   90.00
_cell.angle_gamma   90.00
#
_symmetry.space_group_name_H-M   'P 1'
#
loop_
_entity.id
_entity.type
_entity.pdbx_description
1 polymer ?
#
loop_
_entity_poly.entity_id
_entity_poly.type
_entity_poly.pdbx_seq_one_letter_code
_entity_poly.pdbx_strand_id
1 'polypeptide(L)'
;MPFSGARAVVTATDAADTGQVDQALATANAYADPGDRQTRARAQSYADQKLAKVSLDLFSLRREMDDRFRTVNTRLDLVGAMGSAMSQMAFSTQGIDSPNRLGVGLGGYRDHAALAVGYSRQLSPHASLTFGAALSGKESSGGVGLGVGW
;
A
#
# COMPACT_ATOMS: atom_id res chain seq x y z
N MET A 1 4.00 103.18 -9.99
CA MET A 1 4.13 102.69 -11.36
C MET A 1 4.48 101.20 -11.30
N PRO A 2 3.83 100.32 -12.09
CA PRO A 2 3.76 98.88 -11.88
C PRO A 2 4.78 98.09 -12.74
N PHE A 3 5.19 96.90 -12.30
CA PHE A 3 5.59 95.81 -13.21
C PHE A 3 5.08 94.45 -12.70
N SER A 4 4.51 93.72 -13.66
CA SER A 4 3.78 92.46 -13.58
C SER A 4 4.69 91.27 -13.94
N GLY A 5 4.27 90.06 -13.54
CA GLY A 5 4.68 88.79 -14.16
C GLY A 5 5.64 87.96 -13.29
N ALA A 6 5.48 86.66 -13.12
CA ALA A 6 4.50 85.71 -13.61
C ALA A 6 4.53 84.51 -12.65
N ARG A 7 3.36 83.96 -12.32
CA ARG A 7 3.25 82.63 -11.73
C ARG A 7 3.78 81.64 -12.78
N ALA A 8 4.91 80.99 -12.51
CA ALA A 8 5.30 79.82 -13.26
C ALA A 8 4.34 78.68 -12.88
N VAL A 9 3.24 78.60 -13.63
CA VAL A 9 2.48 77.36 -13.78
C VAL A 9 3.40 76.41 -14.54
N VAL A 10 4.02 75.48 -13.83
CA VAL A 10 4.67 74.34 -14.47
C VAL A 10 3.57 73.32 -14.76
N THR A 11 3.11 73.34 -16.01
CA THR A 11 2.26 72.30 -16.59
C THR A 11 3.00 70.98 -16.62
N ALA A 12 2.31 69.94 -16.15
CA ALA A 12 2.61 68.51 -16.21
C ALA A 12 3.58 68.07 -17.33
N THR A 13 4.89 68.08 -17.06
CA THR A 13 5.91 67.25 -17.76
C THR A 13 7.20 67.07 -16.94
N ASP A 14 7.19 67.36 -15.63
CA ASP A 14 8.41 67.32 -14.81
C ASP A 14 8.76 65.88 -14.44
N ALA A 15 9.98 65.47 -14.80
CA ALA A 15 10.58 64.26 -14.29
C ALA A 15 10.51 64.29 -12.76
N ALA A 16 9.94 63.26 -12.13
CA ALA A 16 9.91 63.17 -10.68
C ALA A 16 11.33 63.40 -10.13
N ASP A 17 11.47 64.29 -9.14
CA ASP A 17 12.79 64.52 -8.53
C ASP A 17 13.28 63.20 -7.94
N THR A 18 14.59 62.95 -8.01
CA THR A 18 15.18 61.67 -7.58
C THR A 18 14.82 61.29 -6.13
N GLY A 19 14.69 62.28 -5.25
CA GLY A 19 14.24 62.08 -3.87
C GLY A 19 12.76 61.67 -3.75
N GLN A 20 11.87 62.16 -4.63
CA GLN A 20 10.48 61.69 -4.68
C GLN A 20 10.38 60.24 -5.18
N VAL A 21 11.21 59.86 -6.15
CA VAL A 21 11.28 58.48 -6.66
C VAL A 21 11.84 57.54 -5.59
N ASP A 22 12.88 57.95 -4.87
CA ASP A 22 13.47 57.18 -3.77
C ASP A 22 12.47 56.96 -2.61
N GLN A 23 11.66 57.97 -2.30
CA GLN A 23 10.64 57.90 -1.24
C GLN A 23 9.48 56.98 -1.62
N ALA A 24 9.06 57.00 -2.89
CA ALA A 24 8.06 56.09 -3.43
C ALA A 24 8.55 54.63 -3.43
N LEU A 25 9.83 54.39 -3.80
CA LEU A 25 10.46 53.07 -3.73
C LEU A 25 10.57 52.56 -2.29
N ALA A 26 11.02 53.40 -1.35
CA ALA A 26 11.11 53.02 0.06
C ALA A 26 9.74 52.61 0.64
N THR A 27 8.69 53.35 0.28
CA THR A 27 7.32 53.05 0.70
C THR A 27 6.82 51.75 0.06
N ALA A 28 7.04 51.55 -1.23
CA ALA A 28 6.66 50.32 -1.93
C ALA A 28 7.37 49.08 -1.36
N ASN A 29 8.67 49.17 -1.10
CA ASN A 29 9.44 48.09 -0.46
C ASN A 29 8.93 47.79 0.96
N ALA A 30 8.62 48.81 1.75
CA ALA A 30 8.06 48.64 3.08
C ALA A 30 6.69 47.94 3.08
N TYR A 31 5.90 48.10 2.00
CA TYR A 31 4.61 47.41 1.83
C TYR A 31 4.73 46.01 1.22
N ALA A 32 5.69 45.77 0.31
CA ALA A 32 5.88 44.48 -0.35
C ALA A 32 6.57 43.43 0.55
N ASP A 33 7.63 43.84 1.26
CA ASP A 33 8.44 42.94 2.09
C ASP A 33 7.64 42.15 3.16
N PRO A 34 6.66 42.74 3.88
CA PRO A 34 5.86 42.02 4.86
C PRO A 34 4.94 40.98 4.21
N GLY A 35 4.36 41.30 3.05
CA GLY A 35 3.50 40.40 2.29
C GLY A 35 4.27 39.19 1.76
N ASP A 36 5.48 39.41 1.26
CA ASP A 36 6.36 38.35 0.78
C ASP A 36 6.85 37.46 1.93
N ARG A 37 7.24 38.05 3.06
CA ARG A 37 7.61 37.29 4.28
C ARG A 37 6.45 36.44 4.79
N GLN A 38 5.23 37.00 4.83
CA GLN A 38 4.05 36.26 5.26
C GLN A 38 3.71 35.10 4.29
N THR A 39 3.79 35.36 2.99
CA THR A 39 3.51 34.35 1.95
C THR A 39 4.53 33.21 2.00
N ARG A 40 5.82 33.52 2.17
CA ARG A 40 6.87 32.51 2.35
C ARG A 40 6.69 31.70 3.64
N ALA A 41 6.38 32.34 4.76
CA ALA A 41 6.15 31.64 6.02
C ALA A 41 4.95 30.67 5.94
N ARG A 42 3.88 31.07 5.25
CA ARG A 42 2.73 30.21 4.97
C ARG A 42 3.07 29.05 4.03
N ALA A 43 3.86 29.31 2.98
CA ALA A 43 4.29 28.28 2.05
C ALA A 43 5.21 27.26 2.73
N GLN A 44 6.15 27.71 3.56
CA GLN A 44 7.03 26.85 4.35
C GLN A 44 6.22 26.00 5.33
N SER A 45 5.33 26.60 6.12
CA SER A 45 4.53 25.83 7.08
C SER A 45 3.61 24.81 6.39
N TYR A 46 3.03 25.16 5.25
CA TYR A 46 2.24 24.22 4.44
C TYR A 46 3.10 23.09 3.87
N ALA A 47 4.28 23.41 3.32
CA ALA A 47 5.22 22.42 2.80
C ALA A 47 5.68 21.46 3.91
N ASP A 48 6.04 21.99 5.08
CA ASP A 48 6.47 21.21 6.24
C ASP A 48 5.35 20.29 6.74
N GLN A 49 4.11 20.77 6.81
CA GLN A 49 2.95 19.94 7.17
C GLN A 49 2.73 18.79 6.18
N LYS A 50 2.85 19.06 4.87
CA LYS A 50 2.73 18.02 3.84
C LYS A 50 3.87 17.02 3.93
N LEU A 51 5.10 17.49 4.12
CA LEU A 51 6.28 16.63 4.20
C LEU A 51 6.23 15.73 5.44
N ALA A 52 5.80 16.27 6.59
CA ALA A 52 5.58 15.51 7.81
C ALA A 52 4.51 14.44 7.61
N LYS A 53 3.37 14.79 6.99
CA LYS A 53 2.31 13.83 6.69
C LYS A 53 2.78 12.72 5.75
N VAL A 54 3.45 13.07 4.65
CA VAL A 54 3.99 12.08 3.69
C VAL A 54 4.97 11.14 4.40
N SER A 55 5.82 11.67 5.28
CA SER A 55 6.75 10.84 6.05
C SER A 55 6.01 9.82 6.92
N LEU A 56 5.01 10.27 7.69
CA LEU A 56 4.15 9.41 8.52
C LEU A 56 3.41 8.35 7.69
N ASP A 57 2.86 8.74 6.54
CA ASP A 57 2.15 7.84 5.62
C ASP A 57 3.12 6.78 5.05
N LEU A 58 4.34 7.17 4.65
CA LEU A 58 5.37 6.25 4.16
C LEU A 58 5.83 5.24 5.23
N PHE A 59 6.03 5.68 6.48
CA PHE A 59 6.36 4.77 7.58
C PHE A 59 5.23 3.76 7.86
N SER A 60 3.98 4.21 7.75
CA SER A 60 2.82 3.35 7.96
C SER A 60 2.65 2.35 6.83
N LEU A 61 2.79 2.80 5.59
CA LEU A 61 2.78 1.94 4.41
C LEU A 61 3.89 0.89 4.47
N ARG A 62 5.13 1.28 4.82
CA ARG A 62 6.24 0.34 4.94
C ARG A 62 5.96 -0.75 5.97
N ARG A 63 5.46 -0.38 7.15
CA ARG A 63 5.08 -1.36 8.20
C ARG A 63 3.98 -2.30 7.73
N GLU A 64 2.94 -1.76 7.10
CA GLU A 64 1.84 -2.57 6.57
C GLU A 64 2.33 -3.53 5.48
N MET A 65 3.21 -3.07 4.58
CA MET A 65 3.82 -3.93 3.57
C MET A 65 4.65 -5.04 4.22
N ASP A 66 5.52 -4.72 5.18
CA ASP A 66 6.35 -5.70 5.87
C ASP A 66 5.50 -6.77 6.58
N ASP A 67 4.43 -6.37 7.27
CA ASP A 67 3.51 -7.29 7.94
C ASP A 67 2.74 -8.16 6.95
N ARG A 68 2.28 -7.58 5.84
CA ARG A 68 1.65 -8.34 4.74
C ARG A 68 2.62 -9.33 4.12
N PHE A 69 3.87 -8.94 3.85
CA PHE A 69 4.90 -9.83 3.31
C PHE A 69 5.20 -10.99 4.25
N ARG A 70 5.34 -10.73 5.56
CA ARG A 70 5.50 -11.81 6.56
C ARG A 70 4.30 -12.74 6.58
N THR A 71 3.09 -12.20 6.55
CA THR A 71 1.86 -12.99 6.52
C THR A 71 1.76 -13.87 5.28
N VAL A 72 2.09 -13.31 4.11
CA VAL A 72 2.09 -14.05 2.84
C VAL A 72 3.14 -15.15 2.84
N ASN A 73 4.36 -14.88 3.32
CA ASN A 73 5.42 -15.90 3.43
C ASN A 73 4.98 -17.05 4.34
N THR A 74 4.49 -16.74 5.55
CA THR A 74 3.97 -17.76 6.46
C THR A 74 2.85 -18.57 5.80
N ARG A 75 1.91 -17.90 5.13
CA ARG A 75 0.81 -18.60 4.44
C ARG A 75 1.31 -19.49 3.31
N LEU A 76 2.31 -19.04 2.53
CA LEU A 76 2.94 -19.86 1.49
C LEU A 76 3.58 -21.12 2.09
N ASP A 77 4.28 -20.98 3.21
CA ASP A 77 4.93 -22.12 3.85
C ASP A 77 3.90 -23.12 4.41
N LEU A 78 2.83 -22.61 5.03
CA LEU A 78 1.69 -23.43 5.49
C LEU A 78 0.99 -24.13 4.31
N VAL A 79 0.79 -23.44 3.18
CA VAL A 79 0.22 -24.03 1.96
C VAL A 79 1.13 -25.10 1.35
N GLY A 80 2.44 -24.89 1.35
CA GLY A 80 3.43 -25.90 0.93
C GLY A 80 3.36 -27.15 1.81
N ALA A 81 3.32 -26.97 3.12
CA ALA A 81 3.19 -28.07 4.08
C ALA A 81 1.85 -28.81 3.87
N MET A 82 0.73 -28.09 3.80
CA MET A 82 -0.60 -28.66 3.56
C MET A 82 -0.68 -29.40 2.23
N GLY A 83 -0.11 -28.84 1.16
CA GLY A 83 -0.03 -29.49 -0.15
C GLY A 83 0.71 -30.82 -0.07
N SER A 84 1.89 -30.84 0.56
CA SER A 84 2.65 -32.09 0.76
C SER A 84 1.86 -33.10 1.61
N ALA A 85 1.18 -32.66 2.66
CA ALA A 85 0.35 -33.51 3.51
C ALA A 85 -0.82 -34.11 2.72
N MET A 86 -1.52 -33.29 1.92
CA MET A 86 -2.61 -33.74 1.05
C MET A 86 -2.12 -34.72 -0.02
N SER A 87 -0.94 -34.51 -0.60
CA SER A 87 -0.33 -35.46 -1.53
C SER A 87 -0.06 -36.80 -0.86
N GLN A 88 0.55 -36.81 0.33
CA GLN A 88 0.79 -38.03 1.09
C GLN A 88 -0.52 -38.71 1.49
N MET A 89 -1.55 -37.94 1.85
CA MET A 89 -2.89 -38.46 2.13
C MET A 89 -3.50 -39.13 0.88
N ALA A 90 -3.43 -38.47 -0.28
CA ALA A 90 -3.91 -39.04 -1.54
C ALA A 90 -3.18 -40.36 -1.87
N PHE A 91 -1.85 -40.37 -1.75
CA PHE A 91 -1.04 -41.59 -1.93
C PHE A 91 -1.39 -42.69 -0.91
N SER A 92 -1.67 -42.36 0.35
CA SER A 92 -2.03 -43.35 1.37
C SER A 92 -3.31 -44.14 1.04
N THR A 93 -4.20 -43.56 0.23
CA THR A 93 -5.42 -44.23 -0.22
C THR A 93 -5.24 -45.02 -1.51
N GLN A 94 -4.12 -44.81 -2.22
CA GLN A 94 -3.76 -45.59 -3.40
C GLN A 94 -3.26 -46.96 -2.96
N GLY A 95 -4.06 -47.99 -3.22
CA GLY A 95 -3.78 -49.37 -2.79
C GLY A 95 -4.86 -49.95 -1.88
N ILE A 96 -5.82 -49.14 -1.42
CA ILE A 96 -6.98 -49.62 -0.68
C ILE A 96 -8.07 -50.01 -1.68
N ASP A 97 -8.29 -51.31 -1.88
CA ASP A 97 -9.32 -51.84 -2.78
C ASP A 97 -10.70 -51.95 -2.08
N SER A 98 -11.17 -50.80 -1.58
CA SER A 98 -12.46 -50.68 -0.91
C SER A 98 -13.30 -49.57 -1.55
N PRO A 99 -14.63 -49.73 -1.66
CA PRO A 99 -15.52 -48.67 -2.11
C PRO A 99 -15.47 -47.41 -1.24
N ASN A 100 -15.10 -47.53 0.03
CA ASN A 100 -14.92 -46.42 0.95
C ASN A 100 -13.47 -46.43 1.44
N ARG A 101 -12.75 -45.32 1.24
CA ARG A 101 -11.35 -45.18 1.62
C ARG A 101 -11.19 -43.95 2.50
N LEU A 102 -10.35 -44.07 3.53
CA LEU A 102 -9.95 -42.97 4.39
C LEU A 102 -8.43 -42.87 4.36
N GLY A 103 -7.92 -41.66 4.11
CA GLY A 103 -6.51 -41.37 4.03
C GLY A 103 -6.12 -40.35 5.08
N VAL A 104 -4.89 -40.47 5.57
CA VAL A 104 -4.27 -39.48 6.44
C VAL A 104 -2.86 -39.24 5.91
N GLY A 105 -2.44 -37.99 5.87
CA GLY A 105 -1.13 -37.58 5.39
C GLY A 105 -0.51 -36.55 6.32
N LEU A 106 0.80 -36.65 6.50
CA LEU A 106 1.60 -35.66 7.21
C LEU A 106 2.57 -35.06 6.20
N GLY A 107 2.76 -33.74 6.28
CA GLY A 107 3.58 -32.99 5.36
C GLY A 107 4.39 -31.94 6.10
N GLY A 108 5.57 -31.63 5.58
CA GLY A 108 6.46 -30.61 6.12
C GLY A 108 6.98 -29.73 5.01
N TYR A 109 7.03 -28.43 5.25
CA TYR A 109 7.64 -27.47 4.35
C TYR A 109 8.35 -26.38 5.16
N ARG A 110 9.67 -26.27 4.97
CA ARG A 110 10.55 -25.43 5.79
C ARG A 110 10.34 -25.74 7.29
N ASP A 111 9.92 -24.75 8.07
CA ASP A 111 9.70 -24.84 9.52
C ASP A 111 8.24 -25.16 9.89
N HIS A 112 7.39 -25.47 8.92
CA HIS A 112 5.97 -25.71 9.11
C HIS A 112 5.57 -27.16 8.82
N ALA A 113 4.72 -27.73 9.68
CA ALA A 113 4.14 -29.05 9.52
C ALA A 113 2.63 -28.96 9.29
N ALA A 114 2.08 -29.92 8.55
CA ALA A 114 0.67 -30.01 8.25
C ALA A 114 0.16 -31.45 8.36
N LEU A 115 -1.12 -31.56 8.72
CA LEU A 115 -1.87 -32.79 8.79
C LEU A 115 -3.02 -32.72 7.78
N ALA A 116 -3.17 -33.73 6.95
CA ALA A 116 -4.27 -33.88 6.02
C ALA A 116 -5.06 -35.15 6.32
N VAL A 117 -6.38 -35.06 6.20
CA VAL A 117 -7.30 -36.18 6.29
C VAL A 117 -8.25 -36.12 5.11
N GLY A 118 -8.61 -37.27 4.56
CA GLY A 118 -9.51 -37.33 3.43
C GLY A 118 -10.28 -38.62 3.36
N TYR A 119 -11.41 -38.55 2.67
CA TYR A 119 -12.29 -39.66 2.43
C TYR A 119 -12.62 -39.72 0.94
N SER A 120 -12.59 -40.91 0.37
CA SER A 120 -13.05 -41.15 -0.99
C SER A 120 -14.05 -42.28 -1.05
N ARG A 121 -15.01 -42.15 -1.96
CA ARG A 121 -16.02 -43.16 -2.26
C ARG A 121 -16.06 -43.45 -3.74
N GLN A 122 -16.05 -44.73 -4.08
CA GLN A 122 -16.32 -45.20 -5.42
C GLN A 122 -17.84 -45.12 -5.68
N LEU A 123 -18.21 -44.35 -6.70
CA LEU A 123 -19.61 -44.21 -7.13
C LEU A 123 -19.96 -45.26 -8.20
N SER A 124 -18.98 -45.66 -9.00
CA SER A 124 -19.09 -46.69 -10.03
C SER A 124 -17.70 -47.32 -10.27
N PRO A 125 -17.59 -48.47 -10.96
CA PRO A 125 -16.29 -49.09 -11.25
C PRO A 125 -15.27 -48.13 -11.87
N HIS A 126 -15.77 -47.16 -12.65
CA HIS A 126 -15.01 -46.17 -13.39
C HIS A 126 -15.08 -44.75 -12.81
N ALA A 127 -15.76 -44.52 -11.68
CA ALA A 127 -15.97 -43.18 -11.13
C ALA A 127 -15.79 -43.15 -9.61
N SER A 128 -15.05 -42.16 -9.13
CA SER A 128 -14.80 -41.94 -7.70
C SER A 128 -14.92 -40.47 -7.33
N LEU A 129 -15.44 -40.22 -6.13
CA LEU A 129 -15.52 -38.91 -5.50
C LEU A 129 -14.63 -38.91 -4.26
N THR A 130 -13.81 -37.88 -4.12
CA THR A 130 -12.89 -37.70 -3.00
C THR A 130 -13.10 -36.34 -2.39
N PHE A 131 -13.02 -36.24 -1.07
CA PHE A 131 -12.99 -34.98 -0.35
C PHE A 131 -11.93 -35.06 0.74
N GLY A 132 -11.21 -33.97 0.94
CA GLY A 132 -10.13 -33.92 1.90
C GLY A 132 -9.96 -32.53 2.49
N ALA A 133 -9.38 -32.49 3.67
CA ALA A 133 -9.01 -31.27 4.37
C ALA A 133 -7.60 -31.41 4.93
N ALA A 134 -6.89 -30.30 5.01
CA ALA A 134 -5.60 -30.20 5.67
C ALA A 134 -5.57 -29.02 6.63
N LEU A 135 -4.76 -29.17 7.67
CA LEU A 135 -4.64 -28.26 8.79
C LEU A 135 -3.15 -28.01 9.01
N SER A 136 -2.77 -26.75 9.15
CA SER A 136 -1.41 -26.36 9.48
C SER A 136 -1.42 -25.09 10.33
N GLY A 137 -0.98 -25.20 11.59
CA GLY A 137 -1.01 -24.09 12.54
C GLY A 137 -2.42 -23.53 12.73
N LYS A 138 -2.67 -22.32 12.19
CA LYS A 138 -3.97 -21.61 12.23
C LYS A 138 -4.71 -21.61 10.89
N GLU A 139 -4.13 -22.22 9.86
CA GLU A 139 -4.71 -22.30 8.52
C GLU A 139 -5.33 -23.68 8.30
N SER A 140 -6.44 -23.69 7.58
CA SER A 140 -7.15 -24.90 7.16
C SER A 140 -7.48 -24.80 5.68
N SER A 141 -7.27 -25.87 4.93
CA SER A 141 -7.64 -25.97 3.52
C SER A 141 -8.46 -27.23 3.29
N GLY A 142 -9.26 -27.24 2.24
CA GLY A 142 -10.06 -28.39 1.87
C GLY A 142 -10.39 -28.38 0.39
N GLY A 143 -10.74 -29.56 -0.13
CA GLY A 143 -11.00 -29.75 -1.54
C GLY A 143 -11.86 -30.98 -1.79
N VAL A 144 -12.47 -30.99 -2.96
CA VAL A 144 -13.24 -32.10 -3.50
C VAL A 144 -12.70 -32.43 -4.88
N GLY A 145 -12.55 -33.72 -5.18
CA GLY A 145 -12.02 -34.22 -6.44
C GLY A 145 -12.89 -35.34 -7.01
N LEU A 146 -12.96 -35.41 -8.33
CA LEU A 146 -13.63 -36.48 -9.07
C LEU A 146 -12.58 -37.19 -9.93
N GLY A 147 -12.57 -38.52 -9.90
CA GLY A 147 -11.71 -39.34 -10.74
C GLY A 147 -12.54 -40.24 -11.63
N VAL A 148 -12.24 -40.26 -12.93
CA VAL A 148 -12.85 -41.18 -13.91
C VAL A 148 -11.73 -41.99 -14.57
N GLY A 149 -11.89 -43.31 -14.63
CA GLY A 149 -10.95 -44.22 -15.29
C GLY A 149 -11.69 -45.09 -16.30
N TRP A 150 -11.20 -45.18 -17.53
CA TRP A 150 -11.76 -45.98 -18.62
C TRP A 150 -10.87 -47.18 -18.95
#